data_AF-A0ABD2HHW7-F1
#
_entry.id   AF-A0ABD2HHW7-F1
#
_cell.length_a   1.000
_cell.length_b   1.000
_cell.length_c   1.000
_cell.angle_alpha   90.00
_cell.angle_beta   90.00
_cell.angle_gamma   90.00
#
_symmetry.space_group_name_H-M   'P 1'
#
loop_
_entity.id
_entity.type
_entity.pdbx_description
1 polymer ?
#
loop_
_entity_poly.entity_id
_entity_poly.type
_entity_poly.pdbx_seq_one_letter_code
_entity_poly.pdbx_strand_id
1 'polypeptide(L)'
;MPFAKRIVEPQLLCRNQIPNDEGLPFEDLCAISNVVLSRTLRQLSDLARHACSLFQELENDITSTNQRVWVLQNKIGQIQQTASALDPKKEAVRK
;
A
#
# COMPACT_ATOMS: atom_id res chain seq x y z
N MET A 1 7.40 7.62 -18.41
CA MET A 1 7.69 8.00 -17.01
C MET A 1 6.73 7.26 -16.10
N PRO A 2 7.15 6.67 -14.97
CA PRO A 2 6.20 6.04 -14.07
C PRO A 2 5.39 7.11 -13.33
N PHE A 3 4.07 7.08 -13.47
CA PHE A 3 3.17 7.95 -12.71
C PHE A 3 3.18 7.51 -11.24
N ALA A 4 3.33 8.45 -10.32
CA ALA A 4 3.29 8.15 -8.89
C ALA A 4 1.88 7.64 -8.52
N LYS A 5 1.79 6.41 -7.96
CA LYS A 5 0.52 5.80 -7.53
C LYS A 5 -0.17 6.65 -6.44
N ARG A 6 0.61 7.36 -5.62
CA ARG A 6 0.13 8.23 -4.55
C ARG A 6 0.90 9.55 -4.59
N ILE A 7 0.17 10.65 -4.47
CA ILE A 7 0.70 12.01 -4.41
C ILE A 7 0.11 12.64 -3.15
N VAL A 8 0.96 13.21 -2.31
CA VAL A 8 0.53 13.84 -1.07
C VAL A 8 0.10 15.28 -1.35
N GLU A 9 -1.11 15.64 -0.94
CA GLU A 9 -1.67 16.98 -1.11
C GLU A 9 -1.93 17.68 0.23
N PRO A 10 -1.74 19.02 0.31
CA PRO A 10 -1.23 19.91 -0.74
C PRO A 10 0.29 19.76 -0.96
N GLN A 11 0.76 19.82 -2.21
CA GLN A 11 2.19 19.78 -2.52
C GLN A 11 2.96 21.07 -2.13
N LEU A 12 2.28 22.22 -2.16
CA LEU A 12 2.87 23.52 -1.84
C LEU A 12 2.33 24.03 -0.50
N LEU A 13 3.23 24.22 0.47
CA LEU A 13 2.88 24.70 1.81
C LEU A 13 3.03 26.22 1.90
N CYS A 14 4.24 26.72 1.65
CA CYS A 14 4.59 28.13 1.81
C CYS A 14 4.52 28.95 0.51
N ARG A 15 4.48 28.27 -0.65
CA ARG A 15 4.49 28.93 -1.96
C ARG A 15 3.07 29.24 -2.39
N ASN A 16 2.79 30.52 -2.63
CA ASN A 16 1.56 30.94 -3.30
C ASN A 16 1.83 31.10 -4.80
N GLN A 17 0.77 30.97 -5.61
CA GLN A 17 0.81 31.47 -6.99
C GLN A 17 1.06 32.98 -6.93
N ILE A 18 1.91 33.49 -7.85
CA ILE A 18 2.24 34.91 -7.93
C ILE A 18 0.91 35.70 -7.95
N PRO A 19 0.70 36.68 -7.06
CA PRO A 19 -0.56 37.42 -7.06
C PRO A 19 -0.72 38.12 -8.41
N ASN A 20 -1.84 37.88 -9.09
CA ASN A 20 -2.29 38.75 -10.18
C ASN A 20 -2.69 40.09 -9.55
N ASP A 21 -1.81 41.09 -9.64
CA ASP A 21 -1.99 42.55 -9.51
C ASP A 21 -2.93 43.19 -8.45
N GLU A 22 -3.58 42.43 -7.57
CA GLU A 22 -4.58 42.96 -6.63
C GLU A 22 -4.30 42.44 -5.21
N GLY A 23 -3.46 43.18 -4.48
CA GLY A 23 -3.32 43.09 -3.02
C GLY A 23 -2.23 42.14 -2.49
N LEU A 24 -1.52 42.59 -1.45
CA LEU A 24 -0.64 41.74 -0.65
C LEU A 24 -1.48 40.57 -0.08
N PRO A 25 -1.17 39.30 -0.37
CA PRO A 25 -2.04 38.17 -0.02
C PRO A 25 -2.16 37.91 1.49
N PHE A 26 -1.38 38.61 2.32
CA PHE A 26 -1.40 38.49 3.76
C PHE A 26 -1.12 39.83 4.43
N GLU A 27 -1.94 40.18 5.42
CA GLU A 27 -1.83 41.43 6.18
C GLU A 27 -0.66 41.41 7.20
N ASP A 28 -0.25 40.23 7.69
CA ASP A 28 0.90 40.06 8.61
C ASP A 28 1.44 38.60 8.61
N LEU A 29 2.67 38.42 9.11
CA LEU A 29 3.38 37.15 9.31
C LEU A 29 2.56 36.12 10.10
N CYS A 30 1.76 36.56 11.08
CA CYS A 30 0.88 35.67 11.84
C CYS A 30 -0.12 34.94 10.93
N ALA A 31 -0.70 35.66 9.95
CA ALA A 31 -1.64 35.08 9.00
C ALA A 31 -0.95 34.05 8.08
N ILE A 32 0.27 34.36 7.63
CA ILE A 32 1.08 33.44 6.81
C ILE A 32 1.39 32.15 7.59
N SER A 33 1.85 32.28 8.84
CA SER A 33 2.20 31.15 9.69
C SER A 33 1.00 30.22 9.89
N ASN A 34 -0.18 30.77 10.19
CA ASN A 34 -1.41 29.99 10.36
C ASN A 34 -1.82 29.25 9.08
N VAL A 35 -1.69 29.88 7.91
CA VAL A 35 -2.00 29.22 6.62
C VAL A 35 -1.02 28.09 6.34
N VAL A 36 0.28 28.30 6.57
CA VAL A 36 1.30 27.27 6.40
C VAL A 36 1.05 26.11 7.36
N LEU A 37 0.80 26.37 8.64
CA LEU A 37 0.47 25.34 9.62
C LEU A 37 -0.77 24.53 9.22
N SER A 38 -1.83 25.20 8.78
CA SER A 38 -3.06 24.53 8.31
C SER A 38 -2.79 23.63 7.10
N ARG A 39 -2.02 24.11 6.12
CA ARG A 39 -1.62 23.32 4.94
C ARG A 39 -0.74 22.14 5.33
N THR A 40 0.19 22.31 6.26
CA THR A 40 1.04 21.24 6.78
C THR A 40 0.21 20.16 7.46
N LEU A 41 -0.74 20.54 8.33
CA LEU A 41 -1.65 19.58 8.97
C LEU A 41 -2.49 18.80 7.96
N ARG A 42 -2.95 19.48 6.89
CA ARG A 42 -3.67 18.81 5.80
C ARG A 42 -2.76 17.84 5.05
N GLN A 43 -1.52 18.22 4.76
CA GLN A 43 -0.55 17.38 4.07
C GLN A 43 -0.20 16.13 4.88
N LEU A 44 0.01 16.28 6.19
CA LEU A 44 0.25 15.15 7.09
C LEU A 44 -0.97 14.23 7.20
N SER A 45 -2.17 14.79 7.20
CA SER A 45 -3.41 14.01 7.18
C SER A 45 -3.56 13.21 5.88
N ASP A 46 -3.20 13.81 4.74
CA ASP A 46 -3.21 13.15 3.43
C ASP A 46 -2.18 12.02 3.37
N LEU A 47 -0.96 12.28 3.86
CA LEU A 47 0.09 11.28 3.99
C LEU A 47 -0.35 10.10 4.88
N ALA A 48 -0.97 10.37 6.03
CA ALA A 48 -1.47 9.32 6.92
C ALA A 48 -2.53 8.45 6.22
N ARG A 49 -3.44 9.06 5.44
CA ARG A 49 -4.43 8.32 4.66
C ARG A 49 -3.78 7.43 3.60
N HIS A 50 -2.75 7.93 2.91
CA HIS A 50 -1.97 7.15 1.94
C HIS A 50 -1.26 5.98 2.62
N ALA A 51 -0.70 6.18 3.81
CA ALA A 51 -0.09 5.12 4.59
C ALA A 51 -1.10 4.04 4.99
N CYS A 52 -2.28 4.42 5.49
CA CYS A 52 -3.35 3.46 5.79
C CYS A 52 -3.77 2.66 4.56
N SER A 53 -3.98 3.31 3.41
CA SER A 53 -4.29 2.62 2.15
C SER A 53 -3.19 1.64 1.75
N LEU A 54 -1.92 2.02 1.89
CA LEU A 54 -0.79 1.15 1.58
C LEU A 54 -0.76 -0.08 2.49
N PHE A 55 -0.94 0.10 3.81
CA PHE A 55 -0.96 -1.02 4.74
C PHE A 55 -2.15 -1.96 4.49
N GLN A 56 -3.31 -1.43 4.11
CA GLN A 56 -4.46 -2.27 3.74
C GLN A 56 -4.19 -3.11 2.48
N GLU A 57 -3.53 -2.53 1.46
CA GLU A 57 -3.13 -3.28 0.27
C GLU A 57 -2.16 -4.41 0.62
N LEU A 58 -1.15 -4.13 1.45
CA LEU A 58 -0.19 -5.15 1.90
C LEU A 58 -0.86 -6.24 2.73
N GLU A 59 -1.78 -5.88 3.64
CA GLU A 59 -2.53 -6.85 4.44
C GLU A 59 -3.33 -7.81 3.54
N ASN A 60 -3.98 -7.28 2.50
CA ASN A 60 -4.73 -8.08 1.54
C ASN A 60 -3.81 -9.05 0.78
N ASP A 61 -2.66 -8.56 0.31
CA ASP A 61 -1.67 -9.38 -0.41
C ASP A 61 -1.09 -10.49 0.47
N ILE A 62 -0.76 -10.17 1.72
CA ILE A 62 -0.26 -11.13 2.72
C ILE A 62 -1.34 -12.18 3.01
N THR A 63 -2.58 -11.77 3.21
CA THR A 63 -3.70 -12.67 3.52
C THR A 63 -3.97 -13.64 2.36
N SER A 64 -4.01 -13.12 1.13
CA SER A 64 -4.14 -13.94 -0.08
C SER A 64 -2.99 -14.94 -0.22
N THR A 65 -1.76 -14.48 0.03
CA THR A 65 -0.56 -15.33 -0.04
C THR A 65 -0.60 -16.42 1.04
N ASN A 66 -0.97 -16.09 2.27
CA ASN A 66 -1.13 -17.05 3.36
C ASN A 66 -2.17 -18.12 3.04
N GLN A 67 -3.32 -17.75 2.47
CA GLN A 67 -4.34 -18.72 2.07
C GLN A 67 -3.79 -19.69 1.01
N ARG A 68 -3.05 -19.18 0.02
CA ARG A 68 -2.41 -20.02 -1.01
C ARG A 68 -1.37 -20.96 -0.42
N VAL A 69 -0.56 -20.48 0.52
CA VAL A 69 0.43 -21.30 1.25
C VAL A 69 -0.27 -22.41 2.03
N TRP A 70 -1.36 -22.11 2.72
CA TRP A 70 -2.13 -23.11 3.48
C TRP A 70 -2.70 -24.21 2.58
N VAL A 71 -3.31 -23.83 1.44
CA VAL A 71 -3.79 -24.80 0.45
C VAL A 71 -2.64 -25.66 -0.09
N LEU A 72 -1.49 -25.06 -0.35
CA LEU A 72 -0.32 -25.77 -0.84
C LEU A 72 0.22 -26.76 0.20
N GLN A 73 0.34 -26.35 1.47
CA GLN A 73 0.77 -27.22 2.56
C GLN A 73 -0.14 -28.44 2.71
N ASN A 74 -1.46 -28.26 2.65
CA ASN A 74 -2.40 -29.37 2.69
C ASN A 74 -2.21 -30.34 1.52
N LYS A 75 -2.05 -29.82 0.29
CA LYS A 75 -1.78 -30.66 -0.88
C LYS A 75 -0.48 -31.44 -0.74
N ILE A 76 0.58 -30.81 -0.23
CA ILE A 76 1.86 -31.48 0.03
C ILE A 76 1.67 -32.62 1.04
N GLY A 77 0.94 -32.37 2.14
CA GLY A 77 0.64 -33.41 3.14
C GLY A 77 -0.10 -34.61 2.54
N GLN A 78 -1.10 -34.36 1.70
CA GLN A 78 -1.85 -35.42 1.01
C GLN A 78 -0.97 -36.21 0.02
N ILE A 79 -0.13 -35.52 -0.74
CA ILE A 79 0.83 -36.16 -1.64
C ILE A 79 1.81 -37.03 -0.85
N GLN A 80 2.31 -36.53 0.28
CA GLN A 80 3.25 -37.27 1.12
C GLN A 80 2.61 -38.53 1.70
N GLN A 81 1.37 -38.44 2.21
CA GLN A 81 0.63 -39.60 2.70
C GLN A 81 0.37 -40.62 1.59
N THR A 82 -0.05 -40.16 0.42
CA THR A 82 -0.28 -41.02 -0.75
C THR A 82 1.01 -41.71 -1.19
N ALA A 83 2.11 -40.96 -1.29
CA ALA A 83 3.41 -41.49 -1.68
C ALA A 83 3.95 -42.52 -0.67
N SER A 84 3.77 -42.28 0.63
CA SER A 84 4.13 -43.25 1.67
C SER A 84 3.28 -44.53 1.64
N ALA A 85 2.07 -44.48 1.09
CA ALA A 85 1.18 -45.63 0.95
C ALA A 85 1.40 -46.43 -0.35
N LEU A 86 2.22 -45.93 -1.28
CA LEU A 86 2.54 -46.66 -2.51
C LEU A 86 3.40 -47.88 -2.18
N ASP A 87 2.94 -49.06 -2.63
CA ASP A 87 3.69 -50.31 -2.58
C ASP A 87 4.18 -50.64 -4.00
N PRO A 88 5.49 -50.47 -4.29
CA PRO A 88 6.04 -50.70 -5.63
C PRO A 88 5.83 -52.14 -6.13
N LYS A 89 5.61 -53.10 -5.23
CA LYS A 89 5.38 -54.50 -5.60
C LYS A 89 3.96 -54.76 -6.10
N LYS A 90 3.04 -53.83 -5.88
CA LYS A 90 1.62 -53.92 -6.31
C LYS A 90 1.32 -53.06 -7.54
N GLU A 91 2.27 -52.23 -7.98
CA GLU A 91 2.11 -51.46 -9.21
C GLU A 91 2.20 -52.37 -10.44
N ALA A 92 1.20 -52.29 -11.32
CA ALA A 92 1.14 -53.08 -12.53
C ALA A 92 2.17 -52.57 -13.55
N VAL A 93 3.20 -53.37 -13.83
CA VAL A 93 4.14 -53.10 -14.92
C VAL A 93 3.49 -53.55 -16.22
N ARG A 94 3.15 -52.61 -17.11
CA ARG A 94 2.79 -52.94 -18.49
C ARG A 94 4.03 -53.52 -19.18
N LYS A 95 3.89 -54.75 -19.70
CA LYS A 95 4.86 -55.37 -20.61
C LYS A 95 4.77 -54.74 -22.00
#